data_AF-A0A3G6JZY9-F1
#
_entry.id   AF-A0A3G6JZY9-F1
#
_cell.length_a   1.000
_cell.length_b   1.000
_cell.length_c   1.000
_cell.angle_alpha   90.00
_cell.angle_beta   90.00
_cell.angle_gamma   90.00
#
_symmetry.space_group_name_H-M   'P 1'
#
loop_
_entity.id
_entity.type
_entity.pdbx_description
1 polymer ?
#
loop_
_entity_poly.entity_id
_entity_poly.type
_entity_poly.pdbx_seq_one_letter_code
_entity_poly.pdbx_strand_id
1 'polypeptide(L)'
;MNMVGHSYGNIAIVYYMLQHGSDTSLPKLVKQVDIAGHFNGIIGMDEPEENSLDGEGKPTSMTGSYEELLSLGDNYPQGQVEVLNIYGNTGKESDERVTNLSSQSLAYLLKGHVKSYQEKKITGLNGQHSKLHETTLVDKPLNAFLWGK
;
A
#
# COMPACT_ATOMS: atom_id res chain seq x y z
N MET A 1 -12.38 -4.08 11.87
CA MET A 1 -11.92 -5.17 10.98
C MET A 1 -10.48 -4.92 10.58
N ASN A 2 -9.74 -5.98 10.25
CA ASN A 2 -8.42 -5.89 9.64
C ASN A 2 -8.53 -6.31 8.18
N MET A 3 -7.78 -5.67 7.29
CA MET A 3 -7.74 -5.99 5.86
C MET A 3 -6.30 -6.27 5.44
N VAL A 4 -6.12 -7.31 4.62
CA VAL A 4 -4.84 -7.68 4.02
C VAL A 4 -5.07 -7.83 2.53
N GLY A 5 -4.33 -7.06 1.72
CA GLY A 5 -4.39 -7.10 0.27
C GLY A 5 -3.08 -7.56 -0.34
N HIS A 6 -3.17 -8.25 -1.48
CA HIS A 6 -2.01 -8.49 -2.36
C HIS A 6 -2.32 -7.92 -3.75
N SER A 7 -1.36 -7.21 -4.35
CA SER A 7 -1.49 -6.59 -5.67
C SER A 7 -2.80 -5.81 -5.81
N TYR A 8 -3.70 -6.25 -6.69
CA TYR A 8 -5.01 -5.62 -6.93
C TYR A 8 -5.94 -5.63 -5.71
N GLY A 9 -5.74 -6.53 -4.74
CA GLY A 9 -6.47 -6.51 -3.48
C GLY A 9 -6.28 -5.19 -2.73
N ASN A 10 -5.10 -4.55 -2.86
CA ASN A 10 -4.83 -3.25 -2.25
C ASN A 10 -5.66 -2.15 -2.92
N ILE A 11 -5.82 -2.21 -4.24
CA ILE A 11 -6.67 -1.27 -4.99
C ILE A 11 -8.13 -1.43 -4.57
N ALA A 12 -8.60 -2.66 -4.41
CA ALA A 12 -9.95 -2.93 -3.89
C ALA A 12 -10.15 -2.36 -2.48
N ILE A 13 -9.15 -2.47 -1.60
CA ILE A 13 -9.20 -1.88 -0.25
C ILE A 13 -9.28 -0.36 -0.31
N VAL A 14 -8.39 0.32 -1.05
CA VAL A 14 -8.39 1.79 -1.06
C VAL A 14 -9.64 2.37 -1.73
N TYR A 15 -10.17 1.74 -2.78
CA TYR A 15 -11.44 2.18 -3.37
C TYR A 15 -12.65 1.88 -2.47
N TYR A 16 -12.65 0.76 -1.75
CA TYR A 16 -13.65 0.52 -0.70
C TYR A 16 -13.59 1.62 0.36
N MET A 17 -12.40 2.00 0.82
CA MET A 17 -12.24 3.05 1.81
C MET A 17 -12.61 4.43 1.26
N LEU A 18 -12.29 4.74 0.00
CA LEU A 18 -12.70 5.98 -0.66
C LEU A 18 -14.23 6.13 -0.71
N GLN A 19 -14.95 5.03 -0.96
CA GLN A 19 -16.42 5.05 -1.13
C GLN A 19 -17.18 4.88 0.19
N HIS A 20 -16.63 4.12 1.14
CA HIS A 20 -17.37 3.62 2.30
C HIS A 20 -16.66 3.81 3.64
N GLY A 21 -15.44 4.38 3.67
CA GLY A 21 -14.65 4.49 4.90
C GLY A 21 -15.27 5.36 5.99
N SER A 22 -16.13 6.30 5.59
CA SER A 22 -16.90 7.19 6.48
C SER A 22 -18.29 6.64 6.85
N ASP A 23 -18.73 5.52 6.26
CA ASP A 23 -20.02 4.90 6.57
C ASP A 23 -19.98 4.20 7.94
N THR A 24 -20.66 4.82 8.91
CA THR A 24 -20.70 4.32 10.29
C THR A 24 -21.59 3.08 10.50
N SER A 25 -22.37 2.67 9.49
CA SER A 25 -23.16 1.45 9.52
C SER A 25 -22.35 0.19 9.18
N LEU A 26 -21.18 0.37 8.55
CA LEU A 26 -20.29 -0.72 8.15
C LEU A 26 -19.18 -0.97 9.20
N PRO A 27 -18.54 -2.16 9.17
CA PRO A 27 -17.40 -2.44 10.05
C PRO A 27 -16.26 -1.45 9.82
N LYS A 28 -15.76 -0.82 10.90
CA LYS A 28 -14.65 0.13 10.82
C LYS A 28 -13.30 -0.57 10.64
N LEU A 29 -12.44 -0.04 9.77
CA LEU A 29 -11.07 -0.49 9.61
C LEU A 29 -10.22 -0.17 10.86
N VAL A 30 -9.35 -1.10 11.25
CA VAL A 30 -8.44 -0.97 12.40
C VAL A 30 -6.99 -1.17 11.97
N LYS A 31 -6.71 -2.23 11.20
CA LYS A 31 -5.38 -2.50 10.64
C LYS A 31 -5.49 -2.78 9.15
N GLN A 32 -4.65 -2.16 8.35
CA GLN A 32 -4.49 -2.42 6.92
C GLN A 32 -3.09 -2.94 6.65
N VAL A 33 -3.00 -4.02 5.89
CA VAL A 33 -1.73 -4.53 5.39
C VAL A 33 -1.77 -4.62 3.89
N ASP A 34 -0.86 -3.91 3.24
CA ASP A 34 -0.76 -3.89 1.80
C ASP A 34 0.48 -4.68 1.38
N ILE A 35 0.33 -5.67 0.51
CA ILE A 35 1.44 -6.46 -0.03
C ILE A 35 1.52 -6.19 -1.53
N ALA A 36 2.63 -5.62 -2.01
CA ALA A 36 2.82 -5.26 -3.41
C ALA A 36 1.71 -4.36 -3.98
N GLY A 37 1.31 -3.33 -3.22
CA GLY A 37 0.35 -2.34 -3.71
C GLY A 37 0.92 -1.55 -4.89
N HIS A 38 0.12 -1.35 -5.94
CA HIS A 38 0.52 -0.63 -7.15
C HIS A 38 -0.27 0.67 -7.28
N PHE A 39 -0.22 1.49 -6.23
CA PHE A 39 -1.12 2.64 -6.08
C PHE A 39 -0.96 3.65 -7.21
N ASN A 40 0.26 3.83 -7.73
CA ASN A 40 0.55 4.73 -8.84
C ASN A 40 0.96 3.99 -10.12
N GLY A 41 0.31 2.86 -10.38
CA GLY A 41 0.43 2.09 -11.63
C GLY A 41 1.35 0.88 -11.56
N ILE A 42 1.35 0.11 -12.65
CA ILE A 42 2.07 -1.15 -12.85
C ILE A 42 3.06 -1.01 -14.02
N ILE A 43 4.26 -1.62 -13.88
CA ILE A 43 5.30 -1.62 -14.91
C ILE A 43 4.74 -2.18 -16.23
N GLY A 44 4.87 -1.40 -17.30
CA GLY A 44 4.44 -1.80 -18.65
C GLY A 44 2.93 -1.77 -18.88
N MET A 45 2.16 -1.21 -17.94
CA MET A 45 0.72 -0.96 -18.10
C MET A 45 0.45 0.54 -18.09
N ASP A 46 0.38 1.12 -16.89
CA ASP A 46 -0.09 2.49 -16.66
C ASP A 46 0.84 3.31 -15.76
N GLU A 47 1.93 2.72 -15.26
CA GLU A 47 2.93 3.46 -14.48
C GLU A 47 3.57 4.57 -15.33
N PRO A 48 3.64 5.82 -14.83
CA PRO A 48 4.27 6.92 -15.55
C PRO A 48 5.77 6.70 -15.76
N GLU A 49 6.27 7.06 -16.95
CA GLU A 49 7.71 7.12 -17.22
C GLU A 49 8.38 8.28 -16.45
N GLU A 50 9.68 8.18 -16.19
CA GLU A 50 10.49 9.20 -15.50
C GLU A 50 9.92 9.67 -14.14
N ASN A 51 9.25 8.76 -13.42
CA ASN A 51 8.61 9.06 -12.16
C ASN A 51 9.57 8.99 -10.95
N SER A 52 9.34 9.83 -9.94
CA SER A 52 10.05 9.82 -8.66
C SER A 52 9.09 10.19 -7.52
N LEU A 53 9.47 9.94 -6.26
CA LEU A 53 8.76 10.50 -5.10
C LEU A 53 9.48 11.77 -4.64
N ASP A 54 8.71 12.81 -4.35
CA ASP A 54 9.23 14.01 -3.70
C ASP A 54 9.55 13.77 -2.20
N GLY A 55 10.03 14.83 -1.52
CA GLY A 55 10.38 14.74 -0.10
C GLY A 55 9.21 14.40 0.83
N GLU A 56 7.97 14.51 0.35
CA GLU A 56 6.75 14.20 1.09
C GLU A 56 6.20 12.80 0.73
N GLY A 57 6.83 12.09 -0.20
CA GLY A 57 6.39 10.79 -0.71
C GLY A 57 5.38 10.90 -1.85
N LYS A 58 5.14 12.10 -2.39
CA LYS A 58 4.21 12.31 -3.51
C LYS A 58 4.88 11.94 -4.84
N PRO A 59 4.23 11.15 -5.70
CA PRO A 59 4.72 10.95 -7.06
C PRO A 59 4.82 12.25 -7.86
N THR A 60 5.91 12.43 -8.60
CA THR A 60 6.08 13.57 -9.52
C THR A 60 5.16 13.48 -10.74
N SER A 61 4.74 12.26 -11.10
CA SER A 61 3.73 11.99 -12.10
C SER A 61 2.72 10.98 -11.55
N MET A 62 1.43 11.26 -11.75
CA MET A 62 0.32 10.47 -11.20
C MET A 62 -0.48 9.79 -12.30
N THR A 63 -0.92 8.56 -12.05
CA THR A 63 -1.96 7.95 -12.89
C THR A 63 -3.31 8.61 -12.58
N GLY A 64 -4.28 8.49 -13.51
CA GLY A 64 -5.63 8.98 -13.26
C GLY A 64 -6.27 8.32 -12.02
N SER A 65 -6.01 7.02 -11.79
CA SER A 65 -6.48 6.34 -10.58
C SER A 65 -5.82 6.88 -9.30
N TYR A 66 -4.55 7.29 -9.35
CA TYR A 66 -3.88 7.89 -8.20
C TYR A 66 -4.44 9.28 -7.90
N GLU A 67 -4.78 10.07 -8.92
CA GLU A 67 -5.44 11.38 -8.74
C GLU A 67 -6.80 11.26 -8.04
N GLU A 68 -7.60 10.23 -8.38
CA GLU A 68 -8.86 9.94 -7.69
C GLU A 68 -8.65 9.64 -6.20
N LEU A 69 -7.54 9.01 -5.85
CA LEU A 69 -7.19 8.62 -4.48
C LEU A 69 -6.63 9.78 -3.65
N LEU A 70 -6.43 10.98 -4.19
CA LEU A 70 -5.88 12.11 -3.41
C LEU A 70 -6.74 12.51 -2.19
N SER A 71 -8.04 12.17 -2.22
CA SER A 71 -8.98 12.38 -1.10
C SER A 71 -9.19 11.14 -0.22
N LEU A 72 -8.39 10.08 -0.43
CA LEU A 72 -8.54 8.81 0.28
C LEU A 72 -8.46 8.99 1.80
N GLY A 73 -7.48 9.75 2.28
CA GLY A 73 -7.23 9.97 3.70
C GLY A 73 -8.42 10.57 4.45
N ASP A 74 -9.19 11.46 3.82
CA ASP A 74 -10.38 12.10 4.42
C ASP A 74 -11.48 11.09 4.75
N ASN A 75 -11.52 9.97 4.03
CA ASN A 75 -12.51 8.92 4.21
C ASN A 75 -12.07 7.86 5.24
N TYR A 76 -10.84 7.91 5.75
CA TYR A 76 -10.40 6.99 6.80
C TYR A 76 -10.94 7.38 8.17
N PRO A 77 -11.14 6.39 9.08
CA PRO A 77 -11.31 6.67 10.51
C PRO A 77 -10.08 7.42 11.07
N GLN A 78 -10.21 8.73 11.23
CA GLN A 78 -9.11 9.65 11.54
C GLN A 78 -8.35 9.23 12.80
N GLY A 79 -7.04 9.07 12.68
CA GLY A 79 -6.13 8.71 13.78
C GLY A 79 -6.36 7.32 14.39
N GLN A 80 -7.16 6.46 13.75
CA GLN A 80 -7.49 5.13 14.27
C GLN A 80 -6.72 4.00 13.57
N VAL A 81 -6.61 4.06 12.24
CA VAL A 81 -6.09 2.94 11.43
C VAL A 81 -4.57 2.83 11.54
N GLU A 82 -4.05 1.64 11.74
CA GLU A 82 -2.62 1.33 11.60
C GLU A 82 -2.38 0.71 10.22
N VAL A 83 -1.32 1.13 9.53
CA VAL A 83 -0.98 0.65 8.17
C VAL A 83 0.40 0.01 8.14
N LEU A 84 0.51 -1.16 7.52
CA LEU A 84 1.76 -1.81 7.17
C LEU A 84 1.81 -2.02 5.65
N ASN A 85 2.72 -1.33 4.98
CA ASN A 85 2.95 -1.45 3.55
C ASN A 85 4.20 -2.30 3.28
N ILE A 86 4.00 -3.48 2.69
CA ILE A 86 5.03 -4.47 2.39
C ILE A 86 5.25 -4.50 0.88
N TYR A 87 6.50 -4.34 0.44
CA TYR A 87 6.83 -4.36 -0.99
C TYR A 87 8.15 -5.09 -1.24
N GLY A 88 8.25 -5.70 -2.42
CA GLY A 88 9.38 -6.52 -2.81
C GLY A 88 10.42 -5.77 -3.63
N ASN A 89 11.70 -6.11 -3.46
CA ASN A 89 12.79 -5.58 -4.26
C ASN A 89 13.76 -6.71 -4.65
N THR A 90 13.73 -7.10 -5.91
CA THR A 90 14.59 -8.17 -6.47
C THR A 90 16.01 -7.70 -6.79
N GLY A 91 16.37 -6.46 -6.42
CA GLY A 91 17.58 -5.76 -6.85
C GLY A 91 17.36 -4.79 -8.01
N LYS A 92 16.09 -4.57 -8.41
CA LYS A 92 15.68 -3.71 -9.52
C LYS A 92 14.70 -2.61 -9.10
N GLU A 93 14.72 -2.23 -7.82
CA GLU A 93 13.75 -1.29 -7.22
C GLU A 93 12.28 -1.65 -7.51
N SER A 94 12.01 -2.96 -7.64
CA SER A 94 10.70 -3.51 -7.98
C SER A 94 10.62 -4.97 -7.56
N ASP A 95 9.40 -5.47 -7.48
CA ASP A 95 9.11 -6.89 -7.29
C ASP A 95 8.99 -7.66 -8.62
N GLU A 96 9.47 -7.04 -9.73
CA GLU A 96 9.33 -7.45 -11.14
C GLU A 96 7.99 -7.12 -11.81
N ARG A 97 6.98 -6.64 -11.07
CA ARG A 97 5.69 -6.17 -11.61
C ARG A 97 5.36 -4.75 -11.18
N VAL A 98 5.67 -4.43 -9.93
CA VAL A 98 5.34 -3.17 -9.28
C VAL A 98 6.64 -2.54 -8.80
N THR A 99 6.85 -1.27 -9.14
CA THR A 99 8.00 -0.53 -8.60
C THR A 99 7.82 -0.26 -7.11
N ASN A 100 8.93 -0.17 -6.39
CA ASN A 100 8.92 0.26 -4.99
C ASN A 100 8.28 1.64 -4.86
N LEU A 101 8.54 2.55 -5.81
CA LEU A 101 7.90 3.85 -5.89
C LEU A 101 6.37 3.76 -5.90
N SER A 102 5.80 2.94 -6.78
CA SER A 102 4.34 2.79 -6.88
C SER A 102 3.75 2.27 -5.57
N SER A 103 4.42 1.31 -4.90
CA SER A 103 4.00 0.86 -3.57
C SER A 103 4.13 1.93 -2.49
N GLN A 104 5.25 2.64 -2.45
CA GLN A 104 5.55 3.62 -1.40
C GLN A 104 4.69 4.88 -1.48
N SER A 105 4.14 5.18 -2.66
CA SER A 105 3.27 6.35 -2.86
C SER A 105 2.03 6.39 -1.95
N LEU A 106 1.58 5.24 -1.41
CA LEU A 106 0.50 5.20 -0.40
C LEU A 106 0.77 6.10 0.82
N ALA A 107 2.03 6.26 1.21
CA ALA A 107 2.42 7.08 2.35
C ALA A 107 1.88 8.51 2.23
N TYR A 108 1.92 9.07 1.02
CA TYR A 108 1.41 10.41 0.75
C TYR A 108 -0.11 10.48 0.88
N LEU A 109 -0.83 9.50 0.33
CA LEU A 109 -2.30 9.45 0.35
C LEU A 109 -2.89 9.37 1.77
N LEU A 110 -2.14 8.79 2.72
CA LEU A 110 -2.61 8.56 4.09
C LEU A 110 -1.96 9.49 5.13
N LYS A 111 -1.07 10.38 4.69
CA LYS A 111 -0.29 11.26 5.58
C LYS A 111 -1.20 12.14 6.42
N GLY A 112 -1.06 12.06 7.75
CA GLY A 112 -1.85 12.85 8.69
C GLY A 112 -3.24 12.28 9.03
N HIS A 113 -3.67 11.21 8.37
CA HIS A 113 -5.00 10.62 8.55
C HIS A 113 -5.00 9.33 9.38
N VAL A 114 -3.89 8.57 9.35
CA VAL A 114 -3.76 7.27 10.02
C VAL A 114 -3.01 7.38 11.35
N LYS A 115 -3.24 6.41 12.24
CA LYS A 115 -2.57 6.30 13.55
C LYS A 115 -1.08 6.02 13.40
N SER A 116 -0.72 5.12 12.49
CA SER A 116 0.66 4.75 12.20
C SER A 116 0.77 4.23 10.77
N TYR A 117 1.93 4.45 10.17
CA TYR A 117 2.28 3.96 8.85
C TYR A 117 3.69 3.37 8.90
N GLN A 118 3.84 2.12 8.50
CA GLN A 118 5.10 1.39 8.51
C GLN A 118 5.37 0.77 7.14
N GLU A 119 6.63 0.79 6.72
CA GLU A 119 7.07 0.12 5.49
C GLU A 119 7.94 -1.09 5.80
N LYS A 120 7.77 -2.14 5.00
CA LYS A 120 8.63 -3.33 5.03
C LYS A 120 9.06 -3.72 3.62
N LYS A 121 10.32 -3.42 3.30
CA LYS A 121 10.97 -3.91 2.07
C LYS A 121 11.43 -5.37 2.25
N ILE A 122 11.07 -6.24 1.31
CA ILE A 122 11.55 -7.63 1.22
C ILE A 122 12.52 -7.72 0.05
N THR A 123 13.77 -8.12 0.30
CA THR A 123 14.84 -8.06 -0.70
C THR A 123 15.22 -9.43 -1.27
N GLY A 124 15.85 -9.43 -2.43
CA GLY A 124 16.37 -10.63 -3.10
C GLY A 124 15.26 -11.48 -3.71
N LEU A 125 15.48 -12.79 -3.85
CA LEU A 125 14.53 -13.71 -4.50
C LEU A 125 13.16 -13.77 -3.80
N ASN A 126 13.11 -13.51 -2.49
CA ASN A 126 11.85 -13.42 -1.75
C ASN A 126 11.07 -12.12 -2.00
N GLY A 127 11.72 -11.12 -2.62
CA GLY A 127 11.10 -9.87 -3.03
C GLY A 127 10.37 -9.96 -4.37
N GLN A 128 10.29 -11.13 -5.00
CA GLN A 128 9.53 -11.31 -6.23
C GLN A 128 8.02 -11.25 -5.95
N HIS A 129 7.25 -10.65 -6.86
CA HIS A 129 5.84 -10.29 -6.69
C HIS A 129 4.94 -11.36 -6.08
N SER A 130 5.00 -12.60 -6.60
CA SER A 130 4.21 -13.74 -6.10
C SER A 130 4.84 -14.36 -4.85
N LYS A 131 6.17 -14.30 -4.72
CA LYS A 131 6.86 -14.82 -3.52
C LYS A 131 6.55 -14.04 -2.25
N LEU A 132 6.12 -12.78 -2.37
CA LEU A 132 5.72 -11.97 -1.22
C LEU A 132 4.57 -12.58 -0.40
N HIS A 133 3.68 -13.36 -1.00
CA HIS A 133 2.61 -14.06 -0.25
C HIS A 133 2.93 -15.54 0.04
N GLU A 134 4.17 -15.98 -0.19
CA GLU A 134 4.63 -17.36 0.03
C GLU A 134 5.83 -17.44 0.97
N THR A 135 6.25 -16.32 1.57
CA THR A 135 7.50 -16.21 2.32
C THR A 135 7.30 -15.83 3.78
N THR A 136 7.99 -16.55 4.66
CA THR A 136 7.99 -16.25 6.10
C THR A 136 8.56 -14.87 6.44
N LEU A 137 9.28 -14.25 5.49
CA LEU A 137 9.77 -12.87 5.62
C LEU A 137 8.63 -11.84 5.59
N VAL A 138 7.47 -12.21 5.02
CA VAL A 138 6.22 -11.44 5.07
C VAL A 138 5.32 -11.95 6.20
N ASP A 139 5.20 -13.27 6.39
CA ASP A 139 4.32 -13.83 7.43
C ASP A 139 4.67 -13.32 8.84
N LYS A 140 5.97 -13.24 9.16
CA LYS A 140 6.42 -12.77 10.49
C LYS A 140 6.00 -11.34 10.79
N PRO A 141 6.37 -10.32 9.99
CA PRO A 141 5.93 -8.95 10.25
C PRO A 141 4.41 -8.79 10.13
N LEU A 142 3.74 -9.52 9.22
CA LEU A 142 2.29 -9.53 9.12
C LEU A 142 1.62 -10.00 10.43
N ASN A 143 2.05 -11.15 10.96
CA ASN A 143 1.49 -11.71 12.19
C ASN A 143 1.76 -10.82 13.40
N ALA A 144 2.97 -10.29 13.51
CA ALA A 144 3.36 -9.36 14.57
C ALA A 144 2.50 -8.09 14.51
N PHE A 145 2.28 -7.55 13.32
CA PHE A 145 1.48 -6.33 13.14
C PHE A 145 -0.01 -6.54 13.44
N LEU A 146 -0.58 -7.65 12.97
CA LEU A 146 -2.00 -7.95 13.15
C LEU A 146 -2.36 -8.40 14.57
N TRP A 147 -1.50 -9.21 15.19
CA TRP A 147 -1.84 -9.95 16.41
C TRP A 147 -0.83 -9.81 17.55
N GLY A 148 0.29 -9.10 17.36
CA GLY A 148 1.33 -8.95 18.38
C GLY A 148 2.05 -10.26 18.71
N LYS A 149 2.16 -11.18 17.74
CA LYS A 149 2.77 -12.51 17.88
C LYS A 149 4.07 -12.63 17.11
#